data_AF-A0A9Q3HVE7-F1
#
_entry.id   AF-A0A9Q3HVE7-F1
#
_cell.length_a   1.000
_cell.length_b   1.000
_cell.length_c   1.000
_cell.angle_alpha   90.00
_cell.angle_beta   90.00
_cell.angle_gamma   90.00
#
_symmetry.space_group_name_H-M   'P 1'
#
loop_
_entity.id
_entity.type
_entity.pdbx_description
1 polymer ?
#
loop_
_entity_poly.entity_id
_entity_poly.type
_entity_poly.pdbx_seq_one_letter_code
_entity_poly.pdbx_strand_id
1 'polypeptide(L)'
;MIQTLEEMVRKVWAYSLEFKDFDLFTHDWCNLQPALELSYKTFINASTNQTPPILEKGWNPRIPQDSLRKDLVEIRLTVASFKGVLVQAGNNTVRFMENSFTYAKDKLDKSHVNPDFKVRDFIPLSTGNFNNIKSCKKLQDSFAGPFFIKALNGENAV
;
A
#
# COMPACT_ATOMS: atom_id res chain seq x y z
N MET A 1 3.83 0.43 -3.81
CA MET A 1 2.57 -0.33 -4.04
C MET A 1 1.65 -0.02 -2.87
N ILE A 2 0.49 0.58 -3.11
CA ILE A 2 -0.54 0.71 -2.05
C ILE A 2 -1.07 -0.70 -1.83
N GLN A 3 -0.68 -1.33 -0.74
CA GLN A 3 -1.09 -2.71 -0.45
C GLN A 3 -2.54 -2.75 0.02
N THR A 4 -3.04 -1.67 0.65
CA THR A 4 -4.38 -1.61 1.22
C THR A 4 -5.01 -0.22 1.08
N LEU A 5 -6.35 -0.17 1.09
CA LEU A 5 -7.11 1.08 1.19
C LEU A 5 -6.68 1.92 2.40
N GLU A 6 -6.31 1.27 3.51
CA GLU A 6 -5.81 1.90 4.73
C GLU A 6 -4.51 2.68 4.49
N GLU A 7 -3.59 2.18 3.67
CA GLU A 7 -2.38 2.93 3.31
C GLU A 7 -2.69 4.15 2.45
N MET A 8 -3.66 4.05 1.54
CA MET A 8 -4.09 5.16 0.69
C MET A 8 -4.71 6.28 1.54
N VAL A 9 -5.59 5.88 2.45
CA VAL A 9 -6.21 6.71 3.49
C VAL A 9 -5.15 7.39 4.37
N ARG A 10 -4.20 6.64 4.95
CA ARG A 10 -3.11 7.21 5.74
C ARG A 10 -2.27 8.20 4.93
N LYS A 11 -1.99 7.91 3.66
CA LYS A 11 -1.12 8.75 2.82
C LYS A 11 -1.82 10.02 2.33
N VAL A 12 -3.11 9.98 2.02
CA VAL A 12 -3.88 11.18 1.68
C VAL A 12 -4.02 12.10 2.91
N TRP A 13 -4.14 11.53 4.11
CA TRP A 13 -4.43 12.31 5.32
C TRP A 13 -3.20 12.69 6.14
N ALA A 14 -2.10 11.94 6.07
CA ALA A 14 -0.83 12.33 6.70
C ALA A 14 -0.21 13.58 6.04
N TYR A 15 -0.56 13.87 4.79
CA TYR A 15 0.02 14.98 4.01
C TYR A 15 -0.97 16.10 3.68
N SER A 16 -2.27 15.91 3.90
CA SER A 16 -3.29 16.97 3.77
C SER A 16 -4.33 16.82 4.88
N LEU A 17 -4.20 17.65 5.92
CA LEU A 17 -5.21 17.77 6.99
C LEU A 17 -6.52 18.42 6.48
N GLU A 18 -6.47 19.11 5.34
CA GLU A 18 -7.62 19.74 4.69
C GLU A 18 -7.50 19.54 3.17
N PHE A 19 -8.37 18.72 2.58
CA PHE A 19 -8.54 18.72 1.13
C PHE A 19 -9.50 19.86 0.76
N LYS A 20 -8.98 20.86 0.05
CA LYS A 20 -9.76 22.00 -0.46
C LYS A 20 -10.07 21.78 -1.93
N ASP A 21 -11.34 21.82 -2.26
CA ASP A 21 -11.78 21.86 -3.66
C ASP A 21 -11.35 23.14 -4.37
N PHE A 22 -11.53 23.17 -5.70
CA PHE A 22 -11.46 24.38 -6.51
C PHE A 22 -12.35 25.52 -5.97
N ASP A 23 -13.44 25.18 -5.30
CA ASP A 23 -14.38 26.12 -4.66
C ASP A 23 -14.01 26.45 -3.19
N LEU A 24 -12.78 26.11 -2.75
CA LEU A 24 -12.22 26.35 -1.42
C LEU A 24 -12.95 25.66 -0.25
N PHE A 25 -13.91 24.77 -0.52
CA PHE A 25 -14.56 23.97 0.51
C PHE A 25 -13.62 22.89 1.05
N THR A 26 -13.49 22.85 2.38
CA THR A 26 -12.81 21.77 3.10
C THR A 26 -13.76 20.58 3.22
N HIS A 27 -13.37 19.43 2.69
CA HIS A 27 -14.16 18.20 2.80
C HIS A 27 -13.74 17.35 3.99
N ASP A 28 -14.74 16.90 4.76
CA ASP A 28 -14.54 15.88 5.78
C ASP A 28 -14.19 14.52 5.12
N TRP A 29 -13.40 13.71 5.82
CA TRP A 29 -12.89 12.43 5.29
C TRP A 29 -14.02 11.45 4.97
N CYS A 30 -15.12 11.50 5.73
CA CYS A 30 -16.32 10.71 5.47
C CYS A 30 -16.90 10.97 4.07
N ASN A 31 -16.77 12.21 3.58
CA ASN A 31 -17.29 12.61 2.26
C ASN A 31 -16.33 12.20 1.13
N LEU A 32 -15.04 12.09 1.41
CA LEU A 32 -14.01 11.70 0.43
C LEU A 32 -13.80 10.19 0.33
N GLN A 33 -14.18 9.41 1.37
CA GLN A 33 -14.01 7.97 1.39
C GLN A 33 -14.62 7.25 0.18
N PRO A 34 -15.86 7.53 -0.26
CA PRO A 34 -16.44 6.88 -1.44
C PRO A 34 -15.65 7.17 -2.72
N ALA A 35 -15.12 8.39 -2.86
CA ALA A 35 -14.31 8.81 -4.01
C ALA A 35 -12.96 8.09 -4.03
N LEU A 36 -12.31 7.99 -2.88
CA LEU A 36 -11.03 7.27 -2.72
C LEU A 36 -11.21 5.78 -3.00
N GLU A 37 -12.24 5.16 -2.45
CA GLU A 37 -12.53 3.75 -2.66
C GLU A 37 -12.81 3.45 -4.14
N LEU A 38 -13.59 4.31 -4.81
CA LEU A 38 -13.84 4.17 -6.23
C LEU A 38 -12.54 4.34 -7.04
N SER A 39 -11.73 5.35 -6.74
CA SER A 39 -10.46 5.59 -7.42
C SER A 39 -9.51 4.40 -7.30
N TYR A 40 -9.39 3.82 -6.10
CA TYR A 40 -8.59 2.64 -5.82
C TYR A 40 -9.07 1.43 -6.63
N LYS A 41 -10.39 1.18 -6.64
CA LYS A 41 -10.98 0.08 -7.40
C LYS A 41 -10.83 0.26 -8.90
N THR A 42 -10.76 1.49 -9.41
CA THR A 42 -10.57 1.73 -10.85
C THR A 42 -9.11 1.86 -11.27
N PHE A 43 -8.17 1.79 -10.33
CA PHE A 43 -6.75 1.95 -10.61
C PHE A 43 -6.18 0.65 -11.21
N ILE A 44 -5.34 0.79 -12.24
CA ILE A 44 -4.66 -0.33 -12.89
C ILE A 44 -3.50 -0.74 -11.98
N ASN A 45 -3.53 -1.98 -11.50
CA ASN A 45 -2.45 -2.48 -10.66
C ASN A 45 -1.20 -2.76 -11.51
N ALA A 46 -0.03 -2.29 -11.05
CA ALA A 46 1.23 -2.39 -11.77
C ALA A 46 1.70 -3.84 -12.00
N SER A 47 1.34 -4.78 -11.12
CA SER A 47 1.75 -6.18 -11.27
C SER A 47 0.88 -6.97 -12.25
N THR A 48 -0.42 -6.65 -12.32
CA THR A 48 -1.39 -7.41 -13.12
C THR A 48 -1.84 -6.66 -14.38
N ASN A 49 -1.51 -5.39 -14.52
CA ASN A 49 -1.99 -4.49 -15.58
C ASN A 49 -3.52 -4.46 -15.73
N GLN A 50 -4.24 -4.81 -14.67
CA GLN A 50 -5.70 -4.86 -14.63
C GLN A 50 -6.21 -4.18 -13.36
N THR A 51 -7.47 -3.72 -13.40
CA THR A 51 -8.13 -3.14 -12.23
C THR A 51 -8.69 -4.26 -11.32
N PRO A 52 -8.74 -4.06 -10.00
CA PRO A 52 -9.29 -5.06 -9.08
C PRO A 52 -10.68 -5.62 -9.45
N PRO A 53 -11.68 -4.81 -9.90
CA PRO A 53 -12.98 -5.31 -10.30
C PRO A 53 -12.96 -6.19 -11.55
N ILE A 54 -12.00 -6.01 -12.46
CA ILE A 54 -11.81 -6.91 -13.61
C ILE A 54 -11.33 -8.27 -13.11
N LEU A 55 -10.40 -8.30 -12.16
CA LEU A 55 -9.88 -9.55 -11.59
C LEU A 55 -10.91 -10.28 -10.72
N GLU A 56 -11.73 -9.54 -9.96
CA GLU A 56 -12.73 -10.13 -9.07
C GLU A 56 -14.04 -10.50 -9.77
N LYS A 57 -14.52 -9.62 -10.67
CA LYS A 57 -15.89 -9.69 -11.22
C LYS A 57 -15.93 -9.76 -12.74
N GLY A 58 -14.81 -9.54 -13.43
CA GLY A 58 -14.74 -9.52 -14.89
C GLY A 58 -15.27 -8.23 -15.55
N TRP A 59 -15.65 -7.22 -14.78
CA TRP A 59 -16.15 -5.95 -15.32
C TRP A 59 -15.82 -4.77 -14.40
N ASN A 60 -15.64 -3.59 -15.00
CA ASN A 60 -15.44 -2.34 -14.27
C ASN A 60 -16.77 -1.62 -14.02
N PRO A 61 -16.98 -1.07 -12.82
CA PRO A 61 -18.18 -0.28 -12.53
C PRO A 61 -18.27 0.93 -13.47
N ARG A 62 -19.47 1.14 -14.03
CA ARG A 62 -19.74 2.34 -14.85
C ARG A 62 -19.85 3.53 -13.91
N ILE A 63 -18.93 4.48 -14.06
CA ILE A 63 -19.00 5.76 -13.37
C ILE A 63 -20.04 6.63 -14.11
N PRO A 64 -20.92 7.36 -13.39
CA PRO A 64 -21.92 8.24 -14.03
C PRO A 64 -21.25 9.20 -15.02
N GLN A 65 -21.65 9.14 -16.29
CA GLN A 65 -21.19 10.07 -17.33
C GLN A 65 -21.87 11.43 -17.28
N ASP A 66 -22.90 11.60 -16.42
CA ASP A 66 -23.69 12.83 -16.26
C ASP A 66 -22.84 14.07 -15.90
N SER A 67 -21.56 13.87 -15.61
CA SER A 67 -20.48 14.86 -15.57
C SER A 67 -20.36 15.85 -16.74
N LEU A 68 -21.01 15.58 -17.88
CA LEU A 68 -20.87 16.35 -19.11
C LEU A 68 -21.95 17.42 -19.33
N ARG A 69 -23.03 17.44 -18.53
CA ARG A 69 -24.09 18.46 -18.67
C ARG A 69 -23.73 19.68 -17.82
N LYS A 70 -23.32 20.75 -18.51
CA LYS A 70 -22.91 22.04 -17.90
C LYS A 70 -24.09 22.91 -17.44
N ASP A 71 -25.33 22.48 -17.68
CA ASP A 71 -26.51 23.34 -17.64
C ASP A 71 -27.36 23.19 -16.34
N LEU A 72 -26.90 22.43 -15.35
CA LEU A 72 -27.58 22.28 -14.06
C LEU A 72 -26.86 23.06 -12.96
N VAL A 73 -27.57 23.98 -12.33
CA VAL A 73 -27.13 24.66 -11.10
C VAL A 73 -27.36 23.69 -9.93
N GLU A 74 -26.31 23.12 -9.35
CA GLU A 74 -26.43 22.16 -8.24
C GLU A 74 -25.52 22.51 -7.06
N ILE A 75 -26.08 22.38 -5.84
CA ILE A 75 -25.57 22.84 -4.54
C ILE A 75 -24.50 21.87 -3.95
N ARG A 76 -24.01 20.90 -4.72
CA ARG A 76 -23.00 19.91 -4.32
C ARG A 76 -21.87 19.88 -5.36
N LEU A 77 -20.63 19.70 -4.88
CA LEU A 77 -19.41 19.37 -5.64
C LEU A 77 -19.70 19.11 -7.13
N THR A 78 -19.53 20.15 -7.97
CA THR A 78 -19.75 20.06 -9.42
C THR A 78 -19.07 18.80 -9.94
N VAL A 79 -19.73 17.99 -10.77
CA VAL A 79 -19.08 16.76 -11.28
C VAL A 79 -17.78 17.07 -12.05
N ALA A 80 -17.68 18.28 -12.63
CA ALA A 80 -16.45 18.82 -13.19
C ALA A 80 -15.36 19.09 -12.13
N SER A 81 -15.71 19.63 -10.95
CA SER A 81 -14.77 19.77 -9.83
C SER A 81 -14.39 18.39 -9.29
N PHE A 82 -15.32 17.46 -9.15
CA PHE A 82 -15.03 16.07 -8.78
C PHE A 82 -14.07 15.37 -9.75
N LYS A 83 -14.21 15.61 -11.07
CA LYS A 83 -13.24 15.11 -12.06
C LYS A 83 -11.86 15.74 -11.86
N GLY A 84 -11.79 17.04 -11.58
CA GLY A 84 -10.54 17.72 -11.25
C GLY A 84 -9.88 17.12 -10.01
N VAL A 85 -10.67 16.88 -8.96
CA VAL A 85 -10.27 16.20 -7.73
C VAL A 85 -9.75 14.79 -8.02
N LEU A 86 -10.44 14.01 -8.87
CA LEU A 86 -10.01 12.67 -9.26
C LEU A 86 -8.67 12.68 -10.02
N VAL A 87 -8.48 13.60 -10.97
CA VAL A 87 -7.24 13.73 -11.73
C VAL A 87 -6.08 14.15 -10.82
N GLN A 88 -6.32 15.11 -9.92
CA GLN A 88 -5.33 15.55 -8.94
C GLN A 88 -4.97 14.44 -7.94
N ALA A 89 -5.97 13.70 -7.44
CA ALA A 89 -5.76 12.54 -6.59
C ALA A 89 -5.00 11.43 -7.32
N GLY A 90 -5.29 11.21 -8.61
CA GLY A 90 -4.55 10.29 -9.48
C GLY A 90 -3.07 10.67 -9.61
N ASN A 91 -2.77 11.94 -9.92
CA ASN A 91 -1.39 12.40 -10.05
C ASN A 91 -0.63 12.33 -8.72
N ASN A 92 -1.30 12.70 -7.63
CA ASN A 92 -0.71 12.63 -6.28
C ASN A 92 -0.45 11.19 -5.85
N THR A 93 -1.36 10.26 -6.15
CA THR A 93 -1.19 8.84 -5.81
C THR A 93 0.00 8.22 -6.52
N VAL A 94 0.24 8.53 -7.81
CA VAL A 94 1.44 8.10 -8.53
C VAL A 94 2.71 8.59 -7.84
N ARG A 95 2.79 9.90 -7.54
CA ARG A 95 3.94 10.49 -6.83
C ARG A 95 4.16 9.86 -5.45
N PHE A 96 3.09 9.62 -4.70
CA PHE A 96 3.18 8.96 -3.40
C PHE A 96 3.60 7.49 -3.50
N MET A 97 3.24 6.81 -4.59
CA MET A 97 3.71 5.43 -4.85
C MET A 97 5.22 5.39 -5.08
N GLU A 98 5.76 6.30 -5.90
CA GLU A 98 7.20 6.39 -6.17
C GLU A 98 7.97 6.71 -4.89
N ASN A 99 7.56 7.74 -4.15
CA ASN A 99 8.19 8.11 -2.88
C ASN A 99 8.13 6.99 -1.84
N SER A 100 7.04 6.21 -1.82
CA SER A 100 6.91 5.07 -0.91
C SER A 100 7.86 3.93 -1.29
N PHE A 101 8.13 3.74 -2.59
CA PHE A 101 9.06 2.71 -3.05
C PHE A 101 10.50 3.10 -2.74
N THR A 102 10.88 4.35 -3.01
CA THR A 102 12.22 4.85 -2.69
C THR A 102 12.47 4.82 -1.19
N TYR A 103 11.51 5.24 -0.36
CA TYR A 103 11.62 5.17 1.09
C TYR A 103 11.80 3.74 1.60
N ALA A 104 11.01 2.79 1.11
CA ALA A 104 11.11 1.39 1.53
C ALA A 104 12.46 0.78 1.14
N LYS A 105 12.93 1.08 -0.07
CA LYS A 105 14.25 0.66 -0.54
C LYS A 105 15.37 1.24 0.31
N ASP A 106 15.39 2.56 0.51
CA ASP A 106 16.42 3.23 1.32
C ASP A 106 16.44 2.73 2.77
N LYS A 107 15.27 2.44 3.34
CA LYS A 107 15.16 1.87 4.69
C LYS A 107 15.74 0.46 4.74
N LEU A 108 15.44 -0.36 3.73
CA LEU A 108 16.00 -1.70 3.62
C LEU A 108 17.52 -1.62 3.47
N ASP A 109 18.02 -0.84 2.52
CA ASP A 109 19.46 -0.69 2.24
C ASP A 109 20.24 -0.18 3.47
N LYS A 110 19.63 0.69 4.30
CA LYS A 110 20.26 1.19 5.55
C LYS A 110 20.27 0.19 6.70
N SER A 111 19.28 -0.68 6.79
CA SER A 111 19.11 -1.61 7.92
C SER A 111 19.58 -3.03 7.62
N HIS A 112 19.68 -3.38 6.35
CA HIS A 112 20.04 -4.71 5.90
C HIS A 112 21.55 -4.89 5.94
N VAL A 113 22.02 -5.70 6.88
CA VAL A 113 23.40 -6.20 6.92
C VAL A 113 23.38 -7.58 6.30
N ASN A 114 24.07 -7.77 5.17
CA ASN A 114 24.23 -9.09 4.58
C ASN A 114 25.08 -9.96 5.50
N PRO A 115 24.54 -11.06 6.03
CA PRO A 115 25.34 -11.96 6.85
C PRO A 115 26.31 -12.78 5.98
N ASP A 116 27.58 -12.82 6.37
CA ASP A 116 28.58 -13.69 5.73
C ASP A 116 28.50 -15.09 6.36
N PHE A 117 27.69 -15.96 5.74
CA PHE A 117 27.53 -17.35 6.16
C PHE A 117 28.31 -18.28 5.24
N LYS A 118 29.07 -19.24 5.79
CA LYS A 118 29.75 -20.29 5.00
C LYS A 118 29.12 -21.64 5.24
N VAL A 119 29.16 -22.48 4.21
CA VAL A 119 28.73 -23.88 4.32
C VAL A 119 29.59 -24.56 5.37
N ARG A 120 28.96 -25.29 6.30
CA ARG A 120 29.52 -25.90 7.52
C ARG A 120 29.73 -24.99 8.73
N ASP A 121 29.39 -23.71 8.67
CA ASP A 121 29.37 -22.88 9.88
C ASP A 121 28.24 -23.32 10.82
N PHE A 122 28.51 -23.19 12.13
CA PHE A 122 27.55 -23.45 13.20
C PHE A 122 26.81 -22.17 13.56
N ILE A 123 25.50 -22.16 13.41
CA ILE A 123 24.67 -20.98 13.62
C ILE A 123 23.48 -21.32 14.53
N PRO A 124 23.16 -20.46 15.51
CA PRO A 124 21.93 -20.57 16.26
C PRO A 124 20.72 -20.12 15.44
N LEU A 125 19.63 -20.90 15.44
CA LEU A 125 18.38 -20.52 14.79
C LEU A 125 17.47 -19.76 15.76
N SER A 126 16.91 -18.63 15.33
CA SER A 126 15.99 -17.86 16.16
C SER A 126 14.66 -18.60 16.33
N THR A 127 14.20 -18.75 17.57
CA THR A 127 12.94 -19.44 17.91
C THR A 127 11.68 -18.60 17.65
N GLY A 128 11.83 -17.32 17.28
CA GLY A 128 10.72 -16.36 17.22
C GLY A 128 9.58 -16.75 16.27
N ASN A 129 9.88 -17.44 15.16
CA ASN A 129 8.88 -17.87 14.17
C ASN A 129 8.42 -19.32 14.35
N PHE A 130 8.91 -20.03 15.37
CA PHE A 130 8.56 -21.43 15.59
C PHE A 130 7.24 -21.57 16.37
N ASN A 131 6.13 -21.64 15.64
CA ASN A 131 4.80 -21.87 16.24
C ASN A 131 4.61 -23.29 16.81
N ASN A 132 5.53 -24.22 16.51
CA ASN A 132 5.43 -25.62 16.91
C ASN A 132 6.02 -25.91 18.31
N ILE A 133 6.66 -24.94 18.96
CA ILE A 133 7.23 -25.10 20.29
C ILE A 133 6.14 -24.76 21.32
N LYS A 134 5.56 -25.79 21.94
CA LYS A 134 4.52 -25.66 22.99
C LYS A 134 5.12 -25.19 24.32
N SER A 135 5.56 -23.95 24.41
CA SER A 135 5.92 -23.34 25.70
C SER A 135 5.52 -21.88 25.77
N CYS A 136 5.51 -21.32 26.98
CA CYS A 136 5.19 -19.92 27.20
C CYS A 136 6.25 -19.03 26.52
N LYS A 137 5.83 -18.12 25.62
CA LYS A 137 6.70 -17.21 24.87
C LYS A 137 7.74 -16.45 25.71
N LYS A 138 7.47 -16.22 27.00
CA LYS A 138 8.37 -15.52 27.94
C LYS A 138 9.49 -16.39 28.50
N LEU A 139 9.33 -17.71 28.47
CA LEU A 139 10.30 -18.70 28.97
C LEU A 139 10.98 -19.46 27.82
N GLN A 140 10.73 -19.05 26.57
CA GLN A 140 11.39 -19.63 25.41
C GLN A 140 12.77 -19.00 25.25
N ASP A 141 13.78 -19.83 25.13
CA ASP A 141 15.09 -19.38 24.69
C ASP A 141 14.96 -18.77 23.30
N SER A 142 15.52 -17.57 23.11
CA SER A 142 15.46 -16.82 21.84
C SER A 142 16.15 -17.54 20.68
N PHE A 143 16.99 -18.53 20.99
CA PHE A 143 17.80 -19.25 20.02
C PHE A 143 17.84 -20.75 20.34
N ALA A 144 17.74 -21.58 19.31
CA ALA A 144 17.86 -23.02 19.40
C ALA A 144 19.16 -23.50 18.74
N GLY A 145 19.91 -24.32 19.50
CA GLY A 145 21.07 -25.08 19.03
C GLY A 145 22.22 -24.24 18.48
N PRO A 146 23.31 -24.93 18.12
CA PRO A 146 24.07 -24.59 16.92
C PRO A 146 23.75 -25.64 15.84
N PHE A 147 23.20 -25.20 14.72
CA PHE A 147 22.96 -26.03 13.54
C PHE A 147 24.04 -25.76 12.50
N PHE A 148 24.47 -26.78 11.75
CA PHE A 148 25.43 -26.59 10.67
C PHE A 148 24.72 -26.26 9.35
N ILE A 149 25.27 -25.33 8.58
CA ILE A 149 24.76 -25.04 7.24
C ILE A 149 25.13 -26.19 6.29
N LYS A 150 24.12 -26.87 5.75
CA LYS A 150 24.31 -27.93 4.74
C LYS A 150 24.54 -27.37 3.33
N ALA A 151 23.79 -26.34 2.95
CA ALA A 151 23.86 -25.68 1.66
C ALA A 151 23.29 -24.26 1.76
N LEU A 152 23.77 -23.34 0.91
CA LEU A 152 23.24 -21.98 0.77
C LEU A 152 22.45 -21.90 -0.54
N ASN A 153 21.16 -21.56 -0.47
CA ASN A 153 20.32 -21.37 -1.65
C ASN A 153 20.16 -19.87 -1.92
N GLY A 154 21.08 -19.31 -2.72
CA GLY A 154 21.12 -17.88 -3.04
C GLY A 154 21.76 -17.00 -1.95
N GLU A 155 21.94 -15.72 -2.25
CA GLU A 155 22.53 -14.73 -1.32
C GLU A 155 21.61 -14.43 -0.13
N ASN A 156 20.32 -14.69 -0.27
CA ASN A 156 19.31 -14.59 0.78
C ASN A 156 18.28 -15.71 0.61
N ALA A 157 18.45 -16.81 1.35
CA ALA A 157 17.37 -17.77 1.54
C ALA A 157 16.43 -17.20 2.61
N VAL A 158 15.42 -16.43 2.18
CA VAL A 158 14.22 -16.15 2.98
C VAL A 158 13.25 -17.30 2.84
#